data_AF-A0A0K1ECS2-F1
#
_entry.id   AF-A0A0K1ECS2-F1
#
_cell.length_a   1.000
_cell.length_b   1.000
_cell.length_c   1.000
_cell.angle_alpha   90.00
_cell.angle_beta   90.00
_cell.angle_gamma   90.00
#
_symmetry.space_group_name_H-M   'P 1'
#
loop_
_entity.id
_entity.type
_entity.pdbx_description
1 polymer ?
#
loop_
_entity_poly.entity_id
_entity_poly.type
_entity_poly.pdbx_seq_one_letter_code
_entity_poly.pdbx_strand_id
1 'polypeptide(L)' 'MDLDIDCLREARVENVERLGRALGLRLPDKKRYDRRAYVRELVKTVMQGLRRDSRSKYYD' A
#
# COMPACT_ATOMS: atom_id res chain seq x y z
N MET A 1 -1.24 4.93 15.70
CA MET A 1 -0.84 3.57 15.31
C MET A 1 0.15 3.69 14.17
N ASP A 2 1.43 3.41 14.42
CA ASP A 2 2.39 3.22 13.34
C ASP A 2 2.05 1.91 12.65
N LEU A 3 1.45 2.01 11.47
CA LEU A 3 1.22 0.84 10.66
C LEU A 3 2.58 0.29 10.24
N ASP A 4 2.91 -0.91 10.71
CA ASP A 4 4.23 -1.49 10.48
C ASP A 4 4.39 -1.89 9.01
N ILE A 5 5.44 -1.36 8.38
CA ILE A 5 5.79 -1.68 6.99
C ILE A 5 6.07 -3.17 6.82
N ASP A 6 6.55 -3.83 7.88
CA ASP A 6 6.88 -5.24 7.83
C ASP A 6 5.62 -6.12 7.81
N CYS A 7 4.53 -5.71 8.49
CA CYS A 7 3.23 -6.38 8.34
C CYS A 7 2.70 -6.35 6.89
N LEU A 8 2.88 -5.25 6.17
CA LEU A 8 2.47 -5.16 4.76
C LEU A 8 3.39 -5.95 3.83
N ARG A 9 4.66 -6.15 4.20
CA ARG A 9 5.62 -6.95 3.43
C ARG A 9 5.37 -8.45 3.59
N GLU A 10 4.87 -8.88 4.74
CA GLU A 10 4.49 -10.27 5.01
C GLU A 10 3.10 -10.63 4.44
N ALA A 11 2.25 -9.64 4.22
CA ALA A 11 0.93 -9.84 3.65
C ALA A 11 0.98 -10.40 2.21
N ARG A 12 -0.04 -11.18 1.85
CA ARG A 12 -0.26 -11.60 0.45
C ARG A 12 -0.42 -10.36 -0.43
N VAL A 13 0.26 -10.36 -1.57
CA VAL A 13 0.30 -9.23 -2.51
C VAL A 13 -1.11 -8.81 -2.93
N GLU A 14 -2.00 -9.78 -3.15
CA GLU A 14 -3.39 -9.55 -3.54
C GLU A 14 -4.17 -8.78 -2.47
N ASN A 15 -3.85 -8.98 -1.18
CA ASN A 15 -4.48 -8.25 -0.09
C ASN A 15 -3.99 -6.80 -0.05
N VAL A 16 -2.71 -6.57 -0.32
CA VAL A 16 -2.13 -5.22 -0.40
C VAL A 16 -2.73 -4.45 -1.60
N GLU A 17 -2.95 -5.12 -2.74
CA GLU A 17 -3.66 -4.54 -3.89
C GLU A 17 -5.11 -4.17 -3.56
N ARG A 18 -5.84 -5.07 -2.90
CA ARG A 18 -7.23 -4.81 -2.46
C ARG A 18 -7.29 -3.62 -1.51
N LEU A 19 -6.37 -3.54 -0.55
CA LEU A 19 -6.28 -2.42 0.38
C LEU A 19 -6.02 -1.11 -0.36
N GLY A 20 -5.05 -1.09 -1.27
CA GLY A 20 -4.76 0.11 -2.05
C GLY A 20 -5.94 0.58 -2.90
N ARG A 21 -6.72 -0.35 -3.49
CA ARG A 21 -7.95 0.00 -4.21
C ARG A 21 -9.05 0.54 -3.30
N ALA A 22 -9.22 -0.05 -2.11
CA ALA A 22 -10.21 0.41 -1.13
C ALA A 22 -9.89 1.83 -0.63
N LEU A 23 -8.61 2.20 -0.57
CA LEU A 23 -8.13 3.54 -0.27
C LEU A 23 -8.19 4.51 -1.47
N GLY A 24 -8.66 4.06 -2.64
CA GLY A 24 -8.74 4.88 -3.85
C GLY A 24 -7.37 5.21 -4.47
N LEU A 25 -6.32 4.44 -4.16
CA LEU A 25 -4.97 4.71 -4.65
C LEU A 25 -4.78 4.18 -6.07
N ARG A 26 -4.00 4.93 -6.87
CA ARG A 26 -3.47 4.42 -8.14
C ARG A 26 -2.33 3.44 -7.84
N LEU A 27 -2.55 2.16 -8.14
CA LEU A 27 -1.54 1.11 -7.95
C LEU A 27 -0.45 1.17 -9.03
N PRO A 28 0.78 0.73 -8.72
CA PRO A 28 1.83 0.57 -9.73
C PRO A 28 1.46 -0.50 -10.76
N ASP A 29 2.07 -0.44 -11.95
CA ASP A 29 1.88 -1.43 -13.00
C ASP A 29 2.63 -2.73 -12.72
N LYS A 30 1.97 -3.88 -12.92
CA LYS A 30 2.60 -5.20 -12.84
C LYS A 30 3.49 -5.44 -14.07
N LYS A 31 4.79 -5.19 -13.94
CA LYS A 31 5.78 -5.65 -14.94
C LYS A 31 6.04 -7.14 -14.75
N ARG A 32 5.86 -7.95 -15.81
CA ARG A 32 5.98 -9.43 -15.78
C ARG A 32 7.31 -9.95 -15.22
N TYR A 33 8.40 -9.19 -15.37
CA TYR A 33 9.76 -9.65 -15.02
C TYR A 33 10.26 -9.19 -13.65
N ASP A 34 9.53 -8.33 -12.93
CA ASP A 34 10.02 -7.78 -11.66
C ASP A 34 8.94 -7.74 -10.58
N ARG A 35 8.59 -8.94 -10.10
CA ARG A 35 7.65 -9.12 -9.00
C ARG A 35 8.13 -8.45 -7.71
N ARG A 36 9.43 -8.45 -7.43
CA ARG A 36 9.98 -7.94 -6.16
C ARG A 36 9.92 -6.41 -6.13
N ALA A 37 10.29 -5.72 -7.21
CA ALA A 37 10.14 -4.29 -7.31
C ALA A 37 8.66 -3.88 -7.30
N TYR A 38 7.79 -4.64 -7.98
CA TYR A 38 6.35 -4.41 -7.94
C TYR A 38 5.80 -4.41 -6.50
N VAL A 39 6.11 -5.44 -5.72
CA VAL A 39 5.64 -5.56 -4.33
C VAL A 39 6.19 -4.41 -3.46
N ARG A 40 7.45 -4.03 -3.64
CA ARG A 40 8.07 -2.92 -2.91
C ARG A 40 7.36 -1.59 -3.18
N GLU A 41 7.11 -1.28 -4.45
CA GLU A 41 6.40 -0.06 -4.83
C GLU A 41 4.95 -0.09 -4.35
N LEU A 42 4.28 -1.23 -4.48
CA LEU A 42 2.91 -1.40 -4.01
C LEU A 42 2.77 -1.13 -2.51
N VAL A 43 3.63 -1.73 -1.68
CA VAL A 43 3.64 -1.51 -0.23
C VAL A 43 3.90 -0.04 0.09
N LYS A 44 4.83 0.61 -0.60
CA LYS A 44 5.15 2.03 -0.41
C LYS A 44 3.95 2.93 -0.74
N THR A 45 3.28 2.68 -1.87
CA THR A 45 2.07 3.42 -2.27
C THR A 45 0.97 3.28 -1.23
N VAL A 46 0.70 2.05 -0.77
CA VAL A 46 -0.35 1.80 0.24
C VAL A 46 -0.02 2.46 1.58
N MET A 47 1.24 2.39 2.03
CA MET A 47 1.69 3.07 3.24
C MET A 47 1.49 4.58 3.18
N GLN A 48 1.82 5.21 2.05
CA GLN A 48 1.61 6.64 1.87
C GLN A 48 0.12 7.01 1.89
N GLY A 49 -0.73 6.19 1.26
CA GLY A 49 -2.18 6.37 1.30
C GLY A 49 -2.74 6.29 2.72
N LEU A 50 -2.35 5.29 3.50
CA LEU A 50 -2.78 5.11 4.89
C LEU A 50 -2.34 6.28 5.78
N ARG A 51 -1.11 6.78 5.62
CA ARG A 51 -0.62 7.97 6.33
C ARG A 51 -1.38 9.24 5.95
N ARG A 52 -1.87 9.34 4.72
CA ARG A 52 -2.69 10.48 4.28
C ARG A 52 -4.11 10.39 4.84
N ASP A 53 -4.74 9.22 4.79
CA ASP A 53 -6.06 8.98 5.35
C ASP A 53 -6.09 9.23 6.86
N SER A 54 -5.07 8.74 7.58
CA SER A 54 -4.97 8.95 9.03
C SER A 54 -4.80 10.43 9.39
N ARG A 55 -4.04 11.21 8.60
CA ARG A 55 -3.92 12.66 8.82
C ARG A 55 -5.20 13.41 8.51
N SER A 56 -5.94 12.99 7.48
CA SER A 56 -7.21 13.63 7.11
C SER A 56 -8.25 13.46 8.21
N LYS A 57 -8.34 12.27 8.83
CA LYS A 57 -9.31 11.97 9.88
C LYS A 57 -9.07 12.67 11.22
N TYR A 58 -7.93 13.34 11.40
CA TYR A 58 -7.59 14.07 12.63
C TYR A 58 -7.87 15.58 12.56
N TYR A 59 -8.30 16.09 11.39
CA TYR A 59 -8.57 17.51 11.15
C TYR A 59 -10.03 17.80 10.74
N ASP A 60 -10.92 16.81 10.86
CA ASP A 60 -12.37 16.94 10.76
C ASP A 60 -13.00 16.84 12.16
#